data_AF-A0A961P0A6-F1
#
_entry.id   AF-A0A961P0A6-F1
#
_cell.length_a   1.000
_cell.length_b   1.000
_cell.length_c   1.000
_cell.angle_alpha   90.00
_cell.angle_beta   90.00
_cell.angle_gamma   90.00
#
_symmetry.space_group_name_H-M   'P 1'
#
loop_
_entity.id
_entity.type
_entity.pdbx_description
1 polymer ?
#
loop_
_entity_poly.entity_id
_entity_poly.type
_entity_poly.pdbx_seq_one_letter_code
_entity_poly.pdbx_strand_id
1 'polypeptide(L)'
;MIRKRSIAAAVAASLAFAPIGAQAGDAFVGGLVGGIIGGAIANSSKQRTRTVYRSTSQSSVTRQTNRETQTALNYFGFDAGTPDGVMGSRSRSAVSQYQALLGYPITGDLNPYEREFLMSSYYRAQSGGPSTSELIATNGQGVRGLLVVYRDEQMNGGSGGGGGGALRGNYGLPREVAAAVNEIAKSSDPTAEQLVQRHGFIQLAELNGDGQTDYIIDTSVTGSAFWCNTQSCAVRVFASIPGGYERNDFQAFNVTPAMFSCQRGTCTKTDDGASVPTIAAAPAPAVPQITAPVQQAPQMVAAPVPSAVPSVKAPETVAAAPAIPNFFGGAGASPSLESHCNKINLLTSSNGGFVTSDTMTDPAVALSEQMCLTRTYAIAAGEELMARVPNMTAAQIGEQCAAFGQLLKDNVSAVSLKPREEVMQGVSSFVVSSGMSPQQLEMTAKICLSAGYKADDMDAAIGSALLLVALGQAPYAELLGHHLSQGFGATERVDLAAAWYTQALDALESGTPAVFTPGQPERTALIRKASMMLNGAAPAAEGSAIPVFTLSK
;
A
#
# COMPACT_ATOMS: atom_id res chain seq x y z
N MET A 1 0.77 84.67 -35.09
CA MET A 1 -0.14 84.27 -33.99
C MET A 1 0.51 83.15 -33.20
N ILE A 2 0.63 83.31 -31.88
CA ILE A 2 1.25 82.36 -30.94
C ILE A 2 0.17 81.42 -30.38
N ARG A 3 0.46 80.10 -30.26
CA ARG A 3 0.23 79.23 -29.08
C ARG A 3 0.51 77.75 -29.43
N LYS A 4 1.59 77.18 -28.88
CA LYS A 4 1.70 76.28 -27.69
C LYS A 4 1.45 74.79 -28.03
N ARG A 5 2.52 73.97 -28.09
CA ARG A 5 3.01 72.96 -27.09
C ARG A 5 2.14 71.68 -27.08
N SER A 6 2.70 70.50 -27.34
CA SER A 6 3.39 69.70 -26.32
C SER A 6 4.42 68.70 -26.88
N ILE A 7 5.39 68.38 -26.02
CA ILE A 7 6.56 67.51 -26.19
C ILE A 7 6.20 66.06 -25.82
N ALA A 8 6.72 65.08 -26.55
CA ALA A 8 7.03 63.75 -26.02
C ALA A 8 8.23 63.17 -26.79
N ALA A 9 9.35 63.02 -26.07
CA ALA A 9 10.57 62.40 -26.53
C ALA A 9 10.51 60.88 -26.33
N ALA A 10 11.05 60.10 -27.26
CA ALA A 10 11.45 58.72 -27.00
C ALA A 10 12.76 58.42 -27.73
N VAL A 11 13.70 57.93 -26.92
CA VAL A 11 15.12 57.74 -27.14
C VAL A 11 15.38 56.51 -28.02
N ALA A 12 16.30 56.65 -28.98
CA ALA A 12 16.88 55.55 -29.74
C ALA A 12 17.93 54.82 -28.87
N ALA A 13 17.75 53.51 -28.68
CA ALA A 13 18.77 52.64 -28.10
C ALA A 13 19.02 51.44 -29.04
N SER A 14 20.27 51.35 -29.47
CA SER A 14 20.84 50.40 -30.42
C SER A 14 20.95 48.99 -29.81
N LEU A 15 20.51 47.96 -30.54
CA LEU A 15 20.82 46.56 -30.25
C LEU A 15 21.79 46.03 -31.32
N ALA A 16 23.06 45.87 -30.93
CA ALA A 16 24.05 45.13 -31.70
C ALA A 16 24.22 43.75 -31.05
N PHE A 17 23.89 42.69 -31.79
CA PHE A 17 24.16 41.30 -31.40
C PHE A 17 25.57 40.91 -31.86
N ALA A 18 26.43 40.51 -30.92
CA ALA A 18 27.68 39.81 -31.18
C ALA A 18 27.50 38.32 -30.81
N PRO A 19 28.01 37.36 -31.60
CA PRO A 19 28.00 35.95 -31.22
C PRO A 19 29.16 35.64 -30.26
N ILE A 20 28.82 35.06 -29.10
CA ILE A 20 29.79 34.52 -28.14
C ILE A 20 30.19 33.12 -28.63
N GLY A 21 31.47 32.95 -28.96
CA GLY A 21 32.07 31.67 -29.31
C GLY A 21 32.27 30.78 -28.08
N ALA A 22 31.96 29.49 -28.24
CA ALA A 22 32.28 28.46 -27.26
C ALA A 22 33.80 28.23 -27.21
N GLN A 23 34.40 28.42 -26.04
CA GLN A 23 35.79 28.08 -25.75
C GLN A 23 35.88 26.59 -25.45
N ALA A 24 36.45 25.82 -26.40
CA ALA A 24 36.96 24.48 -26.14
C ALA A 24 38.46 24.61 -25.83
N GLY A 25 38.85 24.21 -24.62
CA GLY A 25 40.25 24.14 -24.21
C GLY A 25 40.86 22.81 -24.64
N ASP A 26 41.93 22.89 -25.42
CA ASP A 26 42.83 21.79 -25.77
C ASP A 26 43.70 21.34 -24.59
N ALA A 27 43.93 20.03 -24.47
CA ALA A 27 45.28 19.44 -24.47
C ALA A 27 45.21 17.93 -24.23
N PHE A 28 45.48 17.11 -25.24
CA PHE A 28 46.54 16.08 -25.18
C PHE A 28 46.79 15.42 -26.56
N VAL A 29 47.86 15.88 -27.21
CA VAL A 29 48.88 15.09 -27.95
C VAL A 29 48.42 14.06 -29.01
N GLY A 30 48.77 14.35 -30.28
CA GLY A 30 49.28 13.32 -31.19
C GLY A 30 48.98 13.52 -32.68
N GLY A 31 50.00 13.83 -33.48
CA GLY A 31 50.10 13.33 -34.86
C GLY A 31 49.77 14.30 -35.99
N LEU A 32 50.80 15.01 -36.43
CA LEU A 32 50.87 15.90 -37.59
C LEU A 32 51.21 15.08 -38.84
N VAL A 33 50.34 15.03 -39.88
CA VAL A 33 50.74 14.86 -41.30
C VAL A 33 49.68 15.51 -42.20
N GLY A 34 50.11 16.50 -42.99
CA GLY A 34 49.29 17.24 -43.95
C GLY A 34 49.17 16.60 -45.32
N GLY A 35 48.25 17.14 -46.12
CA GLY A 35 48.12 16.83 -47.54
C GLY A 35 46.97 17.62 -48.18
N ILE A 36 47.28 18.79 -48.73
CA ILE A 36 46.37 19.63 -49.52
C ILE A 36 46.69 19.38 -51.00
N ILE A 37 45.73 18.86 -51.78
CA ILE A 37 45.62 18.99 -53.25
C ILE A 37 44.11 18.80 -53.53
N GLY A 38 43.31 19.71 -54.12
CA GLY A 38 43.57 20.73 -55.12
C GLY A 38 43.11 20.22 -56.49
N GLY A 39 41.85 20.44 -56.89
CA GLY A 39 41.45 20.20 -58.29
C GLY A 39 39.99 19.85 -58.51
N ALA A 40 39.23 20.84 -58.96
CA ALA A 40 37.87 20.71 -59.47
C ALA A 40 37.78 19.83 -60.72
N ILE A 41 36.77 18.97 -60.80
CA ILE A 41 36.02 18.66 -62.04
C ILE A 41 34.55 18.50 -61.63
N ALA A 42 33.70 19.40 -62.15
CA ALA A 42 32.27 19.22 -62.15
C ALA A 42 31.90 18.12 -63.15
N ASN A 43 31.11 17.14 -62.72
CA ASN A 43 30.23 16.44 -63.66
C ASN A 43 28.91 16.05 -62.97
N SER A 44 27.85 16.60 -63.51
CA SER A 44 26.48 16.56 -63.00
C SER A 44 25.84 15.21 -63.31
N SER A 45 26.04 14.22 -62.44
CA SER A 45 25.13 13.08 -62.38
C SER A 45 24.04 13.38 -61.35
N LYS A 46 22.78 13.43 -61.81
CA LYS A 46 21.58 13.46 -60.97
C LYS A 46 21.51 12.15 -60.17
N GLN A 47 22.34 12.00 -59.15
CA GLN A 47 22.10 11.04 -58.08
C GLN A 47 21.03 11.64 -57.19
N ARG A 48 19.84 11.02 -57.20
CA ARG A 48 18.84 11.23 -56.16
C ARG A 48 19.53 11.02 -54.82
N THR A 49 19.82 12.11 -54.12
CA THR A 49 20.21 12.10 -52.71
C THR A 49 19.01 11.54 -51.94
N ARG A 50 19.01 10.22 -51.76
CA ARG A 50 18.13 9.56 -50.81
C ARG A 50 18.66 9.98 -49.45
N THR A 51 18.09 11.03 -48.88
CA THR A 51 18.32 11.38 -47.48
C THR A 51 17.88 10.16 -46.67
N VAL A 52 18.84 9.32 -46.29
CA VAL A 52 18.61 8.30 -45.28
C VAL A 52 18.49 9.10 -43.99
N TYR A 53 17.26 9.40 -43.60
CA TYR A 53 16.97 9.74 -42.22
C TYR A 53 17.49 8.55 -41.41
N ARG A 54 18.65 8.73 -40.77
CA ARG A 54 19.12 7.78 -39.76
C ARG A 54 18.12 7.94 -38.62
N SER A 55 17.04 7.15 -38.66
CA SER A 55 16.09 7.10 -37.56
C SER A 55 16.93 6.73 -36.35
N THR A 56 17.02 7.65 -35.38
CA THR A 56 17.49 7.34 -34.05
C THR A 56 16.73 6.08 -33.62
N SER A 57 17.41 4.93 -33.61
CA SER A 57 16.79 3.71 -33.14
C SER A 57 16.36 4.02 -31.72
N GLN A 58 15.05 3.99 -31.44
CA GLN A 58 14.55 4.14 -30.08
C GLN A 58 15.38 3.24 -29.17
N SER A 59 15.79 3.77 -28.00
CA SER A 59 16.62 3.00 -27.07
C SER A 59 15.89 1.69 -26.75
N SER A 60 16.66 0.63 -26.48
CA SER A 60 16.11 -0.69 -26.08
C SER A 60 15.09 -0.55 -24.96
N VAL A 61 15.36 0.37 -24.01
CA VAL A 61 14.48 0.75 -22.90
C VAL A 61 13.14 1.32 -23.39
N THR A 62 13.16 2.31 -24.30
CA THR A 62 11.91 2.91 -24.82
C THR A 62 11.04 1.88 -25.54
N ARG A 63 11.65 0.96 -26.29
CA ARG A 63 10.92 -0.14 -26.94
C ARG A 63 10.30 -1.09 -25.93
N GLN A 64 11.02 -1.41 -24.85
CA GLN A 64 10.50 -2.23 -23.78
C GLN A 64 9.29 -1.58 -23.09
N THR A 65 9.40 -0.31 -22.70
CA THR A 65 8.29 0.44 -22.09
C THR A 65 7.07 0.54 -23.02
N ASN A 66 7.29 0.70 -24.32
CA ASN A 66 6.20 0.71 -25.29
C ASN A 66 5.52 -0.66 -25.43
N ARG A 67 6.28 -1.78 -25.34
CA ARG A 67 5.69 -3.13 -25.31
C ARG A 67 4.79 -3.33 -24.11
N GLU A 68 5.25 -2.89 -22.93
CA GLU A 68 4.46 -2.95 -21.70
C GLU A 68 3.18 -2.13 -21.81
N THR A 69 3.28 -0.91 -22.36
CA THR A 69 2.13 -0.05 -22.63
C THR A 69 1.12 -0.71 -23.57
N GLN A 70 1.59 -1.29 -24.68
CA GLN A 70 0.73 -2.02 -25.63
C GLN A 70 0.08 -3.24 -24.98
N THR A 71 0.81 -3.94 -24.10
CA THR A 71 0.30 -5.10 -23.36
C THR A 71 -0.82 -4.69 -22.40
N ALA A 72 -0.62 -3.62 -21.62
CA ALA A 72 -1.60 -3.09 -20.70
C ALA A 72 -2.86 -2.58 -21.43
N LEU A 73 -2.70 -1.85 -22.54
CA LEU A 73 -3.82 -1.40 -23.38
C LEU A 73 -4.66 -2.59 -23.87
N ASN A 74 -3.99 -3.62 -24.41
CA ASN A 74 -4.66 -4.82 -24.90
C ASN A 74 -5.38 -5.58 -23.77
N TYR A 75 -4.79 -5.66 -22.57
CA TYR A 75 -5.42 -6.29 -21.40
C TYR A 75 -6.76 -5.63 -21.04
N PHE A 76 -6.81 -4.30 -21.05
CA PHE A 76 -8.04 -3.55 -20.82
C PHE A 76 -8.97 -3.50 -22.04
N GLY A 77 -8.65 -4.23 -23.11
CA GLY A 77 -9.50 -4.34 -24.29
C GLY A 77 -9.42 -3.15 -25.25
N PHE A 78 -8.37 -2.34 -25.16
CA PHE A 78 -8.03 -1.34 -26.18
C PHE A 78 -7.05 -1.96 -27.17
N ASP A 79 -7.46 -2.14 -28.43
CA ASP A 79 -6.65 -2.81 -29.45
C ASP A 79 -5.44 -1.98 -29.88
N ALA A 80 -4.29 -2.23 -29.24
CA ALA A 80 -3.02 -1.57 -29.55
C ALA A 80 -2.21 -2.30 -30.63
N GLY A 81 -2.69 -3.43 -31.15
CA GLY A 81 -1.94 -4.35 -32.00
C GLY A 81 -0.99 -5.26 -31.21
N THR A 82 -0.06 -5.92 -31.91
CA THR A 82 0.96 -6.77 -31.28
C THR A 82 1.90 -5.92 -30.41
N PRO A 83 2.21 -6.33 -29.15
CA PRO A 83 3.20 -5.64 -28.32
C PRO A 83 4.63 -5.72 -28.86
N ASP A 84 4.95 -4.90 -29.87
CA ASP A 84 6.21 -4.86 -30.61
C ASP A 84 7.14 -3.70 -30.18
N GLY A 85 6.66 -2.80 -29.34
CA GLY A 85 7.39 -1.65 -28.82
C GLY A 85 7.36 -0.43 -29.74
N VAL A 86 6.61 -0.49 -30.85
CA VAL A 86 6.47 0.57 -31.83
C VAL A 86 5.09 1.21 -31.69
N MET A 87 5.05 2.47 -31.21
CA MET A 87 3.79 3.21 -31.02
C MET A 87 3.23 3.73 -32.36
N GLY A 88 2.63 2.80 -33.12
CA GLY A 88 1.98 3.03 -34.41
C GLY A 88 0.56 3.58 -34.31
N SER A 89 -0.14 3.66 -35.44
CA SER A 89 -1.51 4.18 -35.51
C SER A 89 -2.51 3.41 -34.65
N ARG A 90 -2.38 2.08 -34.56
CA ARG A 90 -3.23 1.24 -33.68
C ARG A 90 -3.02 1.57 -32.21
N SER A 91 -1.77 1.62 -31.76
CA SER A 91 -1.46 1.99 -30.37
C SER A 91 -1.94 3.40 -30.02
N ARG A 92 -1.80 4.38 -30.93
CA ARG A 92 -2.36 5.73 -30.74
C ARG A 92 -3.89 5.72 -30.65
N SER A 93 -4.56 4.94 -31.49
CA SER A 93 -6.01 4.75 -31.42
C SER A 93 -6.45 4.12 -30.10
N ALA A 94 -5.71 3.12 -29.60
CA ALA A 94 -5.98 2.49 -28.30
C ALA A 94 -5.81 3.50 -27.15
N VAL A 95 -4.77 4.34 -27.21
CA VAL A 95 -4.57 5.44 -26.25
C VAL A 95 -5.72 6.44 -26.29
N SER A 96 -6.20 6.84 -27.48
CA SER A 96 -7.34 7.73 -27.60
C SER A 96 -8.61 7.15 -26.96
N GLN A 97 -8.86 5.85 -27.10
CA GLN A 97 -10.01 5.18 -26.47
C GLN A 97 -9.87 5.10 -24.95
N TYR A 98 -8.67 4.81 -24.47
CA TYR A 98 -8.33 4.83 -23.06
C TYR A 98 -8.55 6.22 -22.43
N GLN A 99 -8.07 7.28 -23.11
CA GLN A 99 -8.27 8.67 -22.70
C GLN A 99 -9.77 9.02 -22.68
N ALA A 100 -10.52 8.62 -23.71
CA ALA A 100 -11.96 8.85 -23.79
C ALA A 100 -12.72 8.17 -22.64
N LEU A 101 -12.37 6.93 -22.28
CA LEU A 101 -12.98 6.22 -21.16
C LEU A 101 -12.76 6.97 -19.84
N LEU A 102 -11.56 7.50 -19.65
CA LEU A 102 -11.17 8.13 -18.39
C LEU A 102 -11.46 9.63 -18.31
N GLY A 103 -11.96 10.23 -19.39
CA GLY A 103 -12.25 11.67 -19.46
C GLY A 103 -11.01 12.55 -19.61
N TYR A 104 -9.88 11.98 -20.06
CA TYR A 104 -8.67 12.73 -20.38
C TYR A 104 -8.78 13.41 -21.75
N PRO A 105 -7.96 14.44 -22.02
CA PRO A 105 -7.80 14.97 -23.37
C PRO A 105 -7.41 13.86 -24.36
N ILE A 106 -8.19 13.70 -25.43
CA ILE A 106 -8.00 12.63 -26.43
C ILE A 106 -6.90 13.05 -27.42
N THR A 107 -5.64 12.95 -26.99
CA THR A 107 -4.46 13.29 -27.79
C THR A 107 -3.96 12.12 -28.62
N GLY A 108 -4.25 10.88 -28.20
CA GLY A 108 -3.65 9.66 -28.77
C GLY A 108 -2.19 9.43 -28.37
N ASP A 109 -1.65 10.27 -27.48
CA ASP A 109 -0.30 10.14 -26.90
C ASP A 109 -0.40 10.14 -25.37
N LEU A 110 0.17 9.12 -24.72
CA LEU A 110 0.17 9.01 -23.26
C LEU A 110 1.22 9.93 -22.66
N ASN A 111 0.78 10.82 -21.78
CA ASN A 111 1.68 11.52 -20.87
C ASN A 111 2.15 10.58 -19.72
N PRO A 112 3.15 10.98 -18.91
CA PRO A 112 3.67 10.14 -17.83
C PRO A 112 2.60 9.70 -16.82
N TYR A 113 1.71 10.61 -16.41
CA TYR A 113 0.64 10.33 -15.44
C TYR A 113 -0.37 9.32 -15.98
N GLU A 114 -0.83 9.50 -17.22
CA GLU A 114 -1.74 8.57 -17.90
C GLU A 114 -1.10 7.18 -18.05
N ARG A 115 0.18 7.13 -18.41
CA ARG A 115 0.92 5.87 -18.51
C ARG A 115 1.04 5.19 -17.14
N GLU A 116 1.36 5.94 -16.10
CA GLU A 116 1.46 5.43 -14.73
C GLU A 116 0.13 4.87 -14.24
N PHE A 117 -0.98 5.57 -14.46
CA PHE A 117 -2.31 5.08 -14.10
C PHE A 117 -2.67 3.80 -14.86
N LEU A 118 -2.40 3.74 -16.16
CA LEU A 118 -2.64 2.55 -16.98
C LEU A 118 -1.82 1.35 -16.47
N MET A 119 -0.53 1.55 -16.22
CA MET A 119 0.38 0.48 -15.79
C MET A 119 0.09 0.01 -14.36
N SER A 120 -0.12 0.92 -13.42
CA SER A 120 -0.50 0.57 -12.04
C SER A 120 -1.83 -0.19 -12.00
N SER A 121 -2.81 0.23 -12.79
CA SER A 121 -4.08 -0.48 -12.94
C SER A 121 -3.89 -1.88 -13.52
N TYR A 122 -3.02 -2.03 -14.52
CA TYR A 122 -2.72 -3.33 -15.14
C TYR A 122 -2.12 -4.31 -14.12
N TYR A 123 -1.09 -3.88 -13.38
CA TYR A 123 -0.47 -4.72 -12.35
C TYR A 123 -1.44 -5.06 -11.22
N ARG A 124 -2.24 -4.09 -10.78
CA ARG A 124 -3.28 -4.32 -9.77
C ARG A 124 -4.32 -5.34 -10.23
N ALA A 125 -4.76 -5.25 -11.48
CA ALA A 125 -5.73 -6.19 -12.03
C ALA A 125 -5.14 -7.61 -12.16
N GLN A 126 -3.83 -7.72 -12.43
CA GLN A 126 -3.13 -9.00 -12.50
C GLN A 126 -2.90 -9.63 -11.11
N SER A 127 -2.60 -8.80 -10.10
CA SER A 127 -2.34 -9.27 -8.73
C SER A 127 -3.59 -9.40 -7.86
N GLY A 128 -4.72 -8.85 -8.27
CA GLY A 128 -5.93 -8.75 -7.44
C GLY A 128 -6.75 -10.05 -7.31
N GLY A 129 -6.41 -11.12 -8.03
CA GLY A 129 -7.00 -12.45 -7.82
C GLY A 129 -8.54 -12.50 -7.92
N PRO A 130 -9.23 -13.28 -7.05
CA PRO A 130 -10.68 -13.46 -7.10
C PRO A 130 -11.51 -12.17 -6.99
N SER A 131 -11.01 -11.15 -6.27
CA SER A 131 -11.74 -9.88 -6.12
C SER A 131 -11.77 -9.09 -7.42
N THR A 132 -10.71 -9.19 -8.24
CA THR A 132 -10.70 -8.57 -9.57
C THR A 132 -11.61 -9.31 -10.53
N SER A 133 -11.68 -10.65 -10.47
CA SER A 133 -12.65 -11.40 -11.28
C SER A 133 -14.10 -11.07 -10.91
N GLU A 134 -14.39 -10.85 -9.63
CA GLU A 134 -15.72 -10.42 -9.19
C GLU A 134 -16.06 -9.01 -9.68
N LEU A 135 -15.11 -8.07 -9.60
CA LEU A 135 -15.27 -6.73 -10.16
C LEU A 135 -15.50 -6.78 -11.68
N ILE A 136 -14.81 -7.65 -12.41
CA ILE A 136 -15.02 -7.82 -13.85
C ILE A 136 -16.41 -8.41 -14.14
N ALA A 137 -16.87 -9.37 -13.34
CA ALA A 137 -18.16 -10.03 -13.52
C ALA A 137 -19.34 -9.10 -13.21
N THR A 138 -19.19 -8.24 -12.21
CA THR A 138 -20.21 -7.29 -11.75
C THR A 138 -20.20 -5.97 -12.52
N ASN A 139 -19.06 -5.60 -13.12
CA ASN A 139 -18.94 -4.41 -13.95
C ASN A 139 -19.39 -4.71 -15.39
N GLY A 140 -20.48 -4.07 -15.84
CA GLY A 140 -21.03 -4.23 -17.19
C GLY A 140 -20.09 -3.83 -18.34
N GLN A 141 -18.91 -3.27 -18.06
CA GLN A 141 -17.90 -2.92 -19.06
C GLN A 141 -16.78 -3.99 -19.16
N GLY A 142 -16.82 -5.05 -18.37
CA GLY A 142 -15.78 -6.07 -18.30
C GLY A 142 -14.45 -5.50 -17.80
N VAL A 143 -13.33 -5.99 -18.33
CA VAL A 143 -11.98 -5.66 -17.84
C VAL A 143 -11.66 -4.16 -17.89
N ARG A 144 -12.16 -3.44 -18.91
CA ARG A 144 -11.94 -1.98 -19.07
C ARG A 144 -12.61 -1.18 -17.96
N GLY A 145 -13.70 -1.69 -17.39
CA GLY A 145 -14.43 -1.03 -16.30
C GLY A 145 -13.60 -0.92 -15.02
N LEU A 146 -12.58 -1.76 -14.83
CA LEU A 146 -11.64 -1.66 -13.73
C LEU A 146 -10.93 -0.31 -13.70
N LEU A 147 -10.60 0.25 -14.87
CA LEU A 147 -9.92 1.55 -14.96
C LEU A 147 -10.78 2.69 -14.42
N VAL A 148 -12.09 2.62 -14.61
CA VAL A 148 -13.03 3.61 -14.05
C VAL A 148 -13.07 3.48 -12.52
N VAL A 149 -13.22 2.25 -12.01
CA VAL A 149 -13.23 1.96 -10.58
C VAL A 149 -11.95 2.44 -9.91
N TYR A 150 -10.78 2.10 -10.48
CA TYR A 150 -9.49 2.43 -9.89
C TYR A 150 -9.20 3.94 -9.93
N ARG A 151 -9.66 4.65 -10.97
CA ARG A 151 -9.55 6.10 -11.07
C ARG A 151 -10.41 6.78 -10.01
N ASP A 152 -11.64 6.32 -9.85
CA ASP A 152 -12.59 6.93 -8.91
C ASP A 152 -12.13 6.71 -7.45
N GLU A 153 -11.50 5.56 -7.16
CA GLU A 153 -10.80 5.32 -5.89
C GLU A 153 -9.62 6.29 -5.67
N GLN A 154 -8.83 6.59 -6.72
CA GLN A 154 -7.69 7.51 -6.63
C GLN A 154 -8.13 8.98 -6.48
N MET A 155 -9.18 9.41 -7.18
CA MET A 155 -9.64 10.80 -7.20
C MET A 155 -10.44 11.21 -5.95
N ASN A 156 -11.11 10.26 -5.28
CA ASN A 156 -11.89 10.52 -4.07
C ASN A 156 -11.06 10.42 -2.77
N GLY A 157 -9.73 10.52 -2.86
CA GLY A 157 -8.84 10.49 -1.70
C GLY A 157 -8.71 9.11 -1.05
N GLY A 158 -8.77 8.04 -1.85
CA GLY A 158 -8.54 6.68 -1.40
C GLY A 158 -7.17 6.54 -0.75
N SER A 159 -7.16 6.37 0.57
CA SER A 159 -6.09 5.69 1.29
C SER A 159 -5.80 4.38 0.55
N GLY A 160 -4.64 4.32 -0.09
CA GLY A 160 -4.22 3.19 -0.91
C GLY A 160 -4.20 1.90 -0.09
N GLY A 161 -4.97 0.92 -0.56
CA GLY A 161 -5.01 -0.42 0.01
C GLY A 161 -6.14 -1.26 -0.56
N GLY A 162 -5.85 -2.03 -1.61
CA GLY A 162 -6.57 -3.27 -1.95
C GLY A 162 -8.02 -3.14 -2.44
N GLY A 163 -8.24 -3.45 -3.72
CA GLY A 163 -9.58 -3.64 -4.29
C GLY A 163 -10.35 -4.79 -3.67
N GLY A 164 -11.12 -4.47 -2.63
CA GLY A 164 -12.27 -5.22 -2.11
C GLY A 164 -13.28 -4.29 -1.42
N GLY A 165 -13.20 -2.98 -1.67
CA GLY A 165 -13.79 -1.96 -0.79
C GLY A 165 -15.23 -1.53 -1.09
N ALA A 166 -15.75 -1.72 -2.31
CA ALA A 166 -17.07 -1.18 -2.66
C ALA A 166 -18.26 -1.84 -1.93
N LEU A 167 -18.04 -2.97 -1.24
CA LEU A 167 -19.05 -3.58 -0.34
C LEU A 167 -18.53 -3.84 1.08
N ARG A 168 -17.28 -3.47 1.42
CA ARG A 168 -16.70 -3.69 2.77
C ARG A 168 -16.27 -2.43 3.51
N GLY A 169 -15.91 -1.34 2.82
CA GLY A 169 -15.47 -0.10 3.47
C GLY A 169 -16.61 0.80 3.98
N ASN A 170 -17.85 0.46 3.62
CA ASN A 170 -19.03 1.24 4.00
C ASN A 170 -19.90 0.55 5.07
N TYR A 171 -19.61 -0.70 5.46
CA TYR A 171 -20.39 -1.43 6.47
C TYR A 171 -21.90 -1.53 6.17
N GLY A 172 -22.29 -1.48 4.89
CA GLY A 172 -23.70 -1.41 4.47
C GLY A 172 -24.36 -0.04 4.65
N LEU A 173 -23.57 1.00 4.94
CA LEU A 173 -24.01 2.38 5.16
C LEU A 173 -23.80 3.25 3.91
N PRO A 174 -24.58 4.33 3.74
CA PRO A 174 -24.29 5.36 2.75
C PRO A 174 -22.89 5.95 2.92
N ARG A 175 -22.29 6.42 1.82
CA ARG A 175 -20.88 6.92 1.77
C ARG A 175 -20.61 7.97 2.85
N GLU A 176 -21.52 8.92 3.01
CA GLU A 176 -21.41 10.05 3.94
C GLU A 176 -21.40 9.56 5.40
N VAL A 177 -22.22 8.56 5.71
CA VAL A 177 -22.33 7.94 7.03
C VAL A 177 -21.09 7.08 7.32
N ALA A 178 -20.66 6.26 6.35
CA ALA A 178 -19.44 5.46 6.45
C ALA A 178 -18.17 6.30 6.64
N ALA A 179 -18.06 7.43 5.94
CA ALA A 179 -16.96 8.37 6.12
C ALA A 179 -16.89 8.90 7.56
N ALA A 180 -18.04 9.19 8.17
CA ALA A 180 -18.11 9.63 9.55
C ALA A 180 -17.77 8.53 10.57
N VAL A 181 -18.18 7.28 10.31
CA VAL A 181 -17.73 6.12 11.10
C VAL A 181 -16.21 5.99 11.04
N ASN A 182 -15.62 6.07 9.85
CA ASN A 182 -14.17 5.99 9.65
C ASN A 182 -13.44 7.14 10.34
N GLU A 183 -14.02 8.35 10.37
CA GLU A 183 -13.48 9.49 11.10
C GLU A 183 -13.47 9.24 12.62
N ILE A 184 -14.55 8.67 13.16
CA ILE A 184 -14.67 8.37 14.60
C ILE A 184 -13.72 7.24 15.01
N ALA A 185 -13.56 6.22 14.18
CA ALA A 185 -12.67 5.09 14.42
C ALA A 185 -11.19 5.50 14.48
N LYS A 186 -10.78 6.55 13.78
CA LYS A 186 -9.38 7.05 13.82
C LYS A 186 -8.94 7.54 15.20
N SER A 187 -9.89 7.92 16.06
CA SER A 187 -9.63 8.44 17.42
C SER A 187 -10.36 7.65 18.51
N SER A 188 -10.71 6.40 18.23
CA SER A 188 -11.35 5.46 19.16
C SER A 188 -10.66 4.10 19.10
N ASP A 189 -10.64 3.36 20.21
CA ASP A 189 -9.99 2.04 20.28
C ASP A 189 -10.65 0.94 19.41
N PRO A 190 -11.98 0.95 19.16
CA PRO A 190 -12.58 0.00 18.22
C PRO A 190 -12.42 0.46 16.76
N THR A 191 -12.12 -0.49 15.88
CA THR A 191 -12.16 -0.31 14.42
C THR A 191 -13.54 0.14 13.94
N ALA A 192 -13.62 0.74 12.75
CA ALA A 192 -14.87 1.19 12.16
C ALA A 192 -15.89 0.04 12.01
N GLU A 193 -15.44 -1.16 11.63
CA GLU A 193 -16.23 -2.39 11.58
C GLU A 193 -16.81 -2.76 12.95
N GLN A 194 -15.98 -2.70 14.00
CA GLN A 194 -16.37 -3.01 15.38
C GLN A 194 -17.34 -1.96 15.93
N LEU A 195 -17.17 -0.69 15.57
CA LEU A 195 -18.08 0.38 15.95
C LEU A 195 -19.46 0.16 15.33
N VAL A 196 -19.56 -0.16 14.04
CA VAL A 196 -20.86 -0.40 13.36
C VAL A 196 -21.61 -1.59 13.95
N GLN A 197 -20.90 -2.61 14.44
CA GLN A 197 -21.51 -3.76 15.11
C GLN A 197 -21.93 -3.49 16.55
N ARG A 198 -21.52 -2.34 17.12
CA ARG A 198 -21.78 -2.02 18.52
C ARG A 198 -23.19 -1.46 18.69
N HIS A 199 -23.97 -2.08 19.56
CA HIS A 199 -25.33 -1.65 19.87
C HIS A 199 -25.35 -0.18 20.32
N GLY A 200 -26.23 0.61 19.71
CA GLY A 200 -26.41 2.03 20.02
C GLY A 200 -25.44 2.97 19.31
N PHE A 201 -24.41 2.47 18.62
CA PHE A 201 -23.47 3.32 17.89
C PHE A 201 -24.13 3.97 16.67
N ILE A 202 -24.93 3.20 15.92
CA ILE A 202 -25.75 3.70 14.82
C ILE A 202 -27.21 3.41 15.14
N GLN A 203 -28.04 4.44 15.05
CA GLN A 203 -29.50 4.34 15.15
C GLN A 203 -30.10 4.75 13.80
N LEU A 204 -31.09 3.98 13.36
CA LEU A 204 -31.82 4.21 12.11
C LEU A 204 -33.18 4.81 12.46
N ALA A 205 -33.58 5.88 11.78
CA ALA A 205 -34.86 6.54 11.97
C ALA A 205 -35.33 7.24 10.71
N GLU A 206 -36.58 7.69 10.68
CA GLU A 206 -37.06 8.65 9.67
C GLU A 206 -37.25 9.98 10.40
N LEU A 207 -36.34 10.93 10.18
CA LEU A 207 -36.25 12.18 10.95
C LEU A 207 -36.87 13.38 10.23
N ASN A 208 -36.97 13.33 8.90
CA ASN A 208 -37.47 14.43 8.06
C ASN A 208 -38.78 14.09 7.30
N GLY A 209 -39.32 12.88 7.46
CA GLY A 209 -40.60 12.45 6.90
C GLY A 209 -40.61 12.24 5.38
N ASP A 210 -39.47 11.97 4.76
CA ASP A 210 -39.34 11.77 3.31
C ASP A 210 -39.40 10.29 2.87
N GLY A 211 -39.66 9.36 3.80
CA GLY A 211 -39.71 7.93 3.57
C GLY A 211 -38.35 7.24 3.39
N GLN A 212 -37.23 7.95 3.57
CA GLN A 212 -35.89 7.37 3.57
C GLN A 212 -35.37 7.14 5.00
N THR A 213 -34.39 6.24 5.11
CA THR A 213 -33.72 5.97 6.39
C THR A 213 -32.65 7.02 6.64
N ASP A 214 -32.74 7.69 7.77
CA ASP A 214 -31.77 8.60 8.36
C ASP A 214 -30.92 7.90 9.42
N TYR A 215 -29.74 8.46 9.70
CA TYR A 215 -28.75 7.84 10.58
C TYR A 215 -28.34 8.77 11.71
N ILE A 216 -28.29 8.24 12.93
CA ILE A 216 -27.73 8.93 14.09
C ILE A 216 -26.53 8.12 14.56
N ILE A 217 -25.36 8.76 14.63
CA ILE A 217 -24.13 8.18 15.18
C ILE A 217 -23.91 8.75 16.57
N ASP A 218 -23.96 7.89 17.59
CA ASP A 218 -23.71 8.25 19.00
C ASP A 218 -22.31 7.81 19.41
N THR A 219 -21.42 8.78 19.68
CA THR A 219 -20.05 8.45 20.10
C THR A 219 -19.96 8.04 21.56
N SER A 220 -21.03 8.11 22.36
CA SER A 220 -21.03 7.72 23.78
C SER A 220 -20.64 6.26 23.99
N VAL A 221 -20.93 5.42 23.00
CA VAL A 221 -20.57 4.00 23.03
C VAL A 221 -19.18 3.72 22.45
N THR A 222 -18.42 4.71 22.02
CA THR A 222 -17.04 4.50 21.49
C THR A 222 -16.03 4.22 22.61
N GLY A 223 -16.31 4.68 23.84
CA GLY A 223 -15.34 4.67 24.95
C GLY A 223 -14.23 5.72 24.82
N SER A 224 -14.28 6.58 23.79
CA SER A 224 -13.26 7.59 23.53
C SER A 224 -13.52 8.88 24.32
N ALA A 225 -12.54 9.30 25.12
CA ALA A 225 -12.53 10.60 25.79
C ALA A 225 -12.32 11.77 24.81
N PHE A 226 -11.97 11.50 23.55
CA PHE A 226 -11.84 12.52 22.51
C PHE A 226 -13.21 13.04 22.06
N TRP A 227 -14.19 12.13 21.94
CA TRP A 227 -15.53 12.47 21.48
C TRP A 227 -16.51 12.79 22.62
N CYS A 228 -16.14 12.50 23.85
CA CYS A 228 -16.98 12.66 25.03
C CYS A 228 -16.25 13.44 26.13
N ASN A 229 -16.92 14.45 26.67
CA ASN A 229 -16.51 15.15 27.89
C ASN A 229 -17.40 14.73 29.07
N THR A 230 -17.23 15.38 30.23
CA THR A 230 -18.00 15.08 31.45
C THR A 230 -19.49 15.41 31.37
N GLN A 231 -19.91 16.20 30.37
CA GLN A 231 -21.28 16.74 30.25
C GLN A 231 -22.00 16.36 28.95
N SER A 232 -21.29 15.87 27.92
CA SER A 232 -21.87 15.47 26.64
C SER A 232 -20.90 14.64 25.78
N CYS A 233 -21.46 13.89 24.83
CA CYS A 233 -20.75 13.27 23.73
C CYS A 233 -21.14 13.89 22.38
N ALA A 234 -20.22 13.83 21.42
CA ALA A 234 -20.49 14.19 20.04
C ALA A 234 -21.54 13.25 19.44
N VAL A 235 -22.53 13.83 18.75
CA VAL A 235 -23.57 13.08 18.06
C VAL A 235 -23.69 13.62 16.66
N ARG A 236 -23.72 12.73 15.66
CA ARG A 236 -23.82 13.12 14.26
C ARG A 236 -25.11 12.57 13.67
N VAL A 237 -25.92 13.45 13.10
CA VAL A 237 -27.20 13.12 12.48
C VAL A 237 -27.09 13.34 10.98
N PHE A 238 -27.46 12.32 10.20
CA PHE A 238 -27.47 12.32 8.75
C PHE A 238 -28.91 12.27 8.28
N ALA A 239 -29.43 13.41 7.82
CA ALA A 239 -30.76 13.49 7.25
C ALA A 239 -30.69 13.39 5.71
N SER A 240 -31.55 12.56 5.13
CA SER A 240 -31.65 12.34 3.70
C SER A 240 -31.97 13.64 2.95
N ILE A 241 -31.33 13.81 1.81
CA ILE A 241 -31.56 14.90 0.86
C ILE A 241 -31.57 14.34 -0.57
N PRO A 242 -32.12 15.06 -1.56
CA PRO A 242 -31.97 14.67 -2.96
C PRO A 242 -30.48 14.58 -3.35
N GLY A 243 -29.97 13.36 -3.50
CA GLY A 243 -28.58 13.10 -3.87
C GLY A 243 -27.66 12.60 -2.75
N GLY A 244 -28.16 12.37 -1.52
CA GLY A 244 -27.35 11.78 -0.45
C GLY A 244 -27.86 12.12 0.95
N TYR A 245 -26.93 12.45 1.85
CA TYR A 245 -27.22 12.78 3.24
C TYR A 245 -26.53 14.08 3.66
N GLU A 246 -27.24 14.91 4.39
CA GLU A 246 -26.71 16.12 5.03
C GLU A 246 -26.30 15.81 6.48
N ARG A 247 -25.05 16.16 6.84
CA ARG A 247 -24.50 15.93 8.19
C ARG A 247 -24.81 17.10 9.11
N ASN A 248 -25.32 16.79 10.30
CA ASN A 248 -25.62 17.73 11.37
C ASN A 248 -24.95 17.25 12.67
N ASP A 249 -24.11 18.09 13.29
CA ASP A 249 -23.33 17.72 14.48
C ASP A 249 -23.91 18.36 15.76
N PHE A 250 -24.03 17.56 16.83
CA PHE A 250 -24.60 17.93 18.12
C PHE A 250 -23.74 17.44 19.30
N GLN A 251 -24.13 17.86 20.51
CA GLN A 251 -23.58 17.38 21.78
C GLN A 251 -24.72 16.92 22.70
N ALA A 252 -24.72 15.66 23.13
CA ALA A 252 -25.77 15.06 23.95
C ALA A 252 -25.33 13.73 24.61
N PHE A 253 -26.18 13.17 25.48
CA PHE A 253 -26.05 11.82 26.02
C PHE A 253 -27.35 11.04 25.80
N ASN A 254 -27.26 9.71 25.74
CA ASN A 254 -28.41 8.80 25.61
C ASN A 254 -29.35 9.23 24.47
N VAL A 255 -28.76 9.57 23.32
CA VAL A 255 -29.55 10.13 22.22
C VAL A 255 -30.54 9.11 21.68
N THR A 256 -31.74 9.59 21.39
CA THR A 256 -32.78 8.83 20.68
C THR A 256 -33.27 9.64 19.50
N PRO A 257 -33.89 9.01 18.49
CA PRO A 257 -34.41 9.73 17.33
C PRO A 257 -35.38 10.86 17.68
N ALA A 258 -36.15 10.72 18.77
CA ALA A 258 -37.12 11.72 19.22
C ALA A 258 -36.49 13.05 19.68
N MET A 259 -35.18 13.07 19.94
CA MET A 259 -34.45 14.27 20.35
C MET A 259 -34.05 15.16 19.17
N PHE A 260 -34.38 14.77 17.94
CA PHE A 260 -34.04 15.52 16.73
C PHE A 260 -35.29 15.78 15.87
N SER A 261 -35.39 16.99 15.35
CA SER A 261 -36.37 17.38 14.35
C SER A 261 -35.64 17.88 13.11
N CYS A 262 -35.86 17.23 11.97
CA CYS A 262 -35.16 17.55 10.73
C CYS A 262 -36.13 18.07 9.66
N GLN A 263 -35.72 19.09 8.91
CA GLN A 263 -36.47 19.63 7.78
C GLN A 263 -35.55 19.73 6.56
N ARG A 264 -35.88 18.96 5.49
CA ARG A 264 -35.17 18.91 4.19
C ARG A 264 -33.69 18.52 4.22
N GLY A 265 -33.10 18.25 5.39
CA GLY A 265 -31.67 17.97 5.59
C GLY A 265 -31.06 18.67 6.81
N THR A 266 -31.66 19.76 7.29
CA THR A 266 -31.18 20.49 8.48
C THR A 266 -31.91 20.00 9.72
N CYS A 267 -31.16 19.61 10.75
CA CYS A 267 -31.70 19.10 12.00
C CYS A 267 -31.52 20.09 13.15
N THR A 268 -32.47 20.09 14.08
CA THR A 268 -32.34 20.76 15.38
C THR A 268 -32.57 19.76 16.50
N LYS A 269 -31.90 19.96 17.65
CA LYS A 269 -32.13 19.17 18.85
C LYS A 269 -33.36 19.73 19.57
N THR A 270 -34.33 18.88 19.89
CA THR A 270 -35.46 19.22 20.73
C THR A 270 -35.01 19.19 22.19
N ASP A 271 -35.13 20.30 22.91
CA ASP A 271 -34.76 20.37 24.33
C ASP A 271 -35.65 19.41 25.15
N ASP A 272 -35.04 18.52 25.93
CA ASP A 272 -35.74 17.56 26.79
C ASP A 272 -36.63 18.28 27.81
N GLY A 273 -37.93 18.42 27.51
CA GLY A 273 -38.94 18.81 28.49
C GLY A 273 -40.08 19.73 28.07
N ALA A 274 -40.66 19.64 26.86
CA ALA A 274 -41.96 20.27 26.59
C ALA A 274 -42.81 19.49 25.57
N SER A 275 -43.92 18.93 26.09
CA SER A 275 -45.18 18.58 25.41
C SER A 275 -45.11 18.11 23.95
N VAL A 276 -45.40 16.81 23.76
CA VAL A 276 -46.00 16.29 22.52
C VAL A 276 -47.23 17.15 22.18
N PRO A 277 -47.30 17.80 21.01
CA PRO A 277 -48.57 18.27 20.48
C PRO A 277 -49.31 17.05 19.94
N THR A 278 -50.37 16.68 20.66
CA THR A 278 -51.36 15.69 20.25
C THR A 278 -51.90 16.05 18.87
N ILE A 279 -51.50 15.32 17.83
CA ILE A 279 -52.24 15.31 16.57
C ILE A 279 -53.33 14.25 16.73
N ALA A 280 -54.58 14.70 16.63
CA ALA A 280 -55.77 13.92 16.88
C ALA A 280 -55.84 12.65 16.01
N ALA A 281 -55.91 11.49 16.66
CA ALA A 281 -56.39 10.27 16.03
C ALA A 281 -57.93 10.28 16.01
N ALA A 282 -58.50 10.10 14.83
CA ALA A 282 -59.93 9.88 14.62
C ALA A 282 -60.39 8.56 15.29
N PRO A 283 -61.66 8.46 15.71
CA PRO A 283 -62.10 7.40 16.64
C PRO A 283 -62.37 6.07 15.92
N ALA A 284 -61.88 4.97 16.50
CA ALA A 284 -62.34 3.61 16.20
C ALA A 284 -63.16 3.07 17.39
N PRO A 285 -64.25 2.31 17.16
CA PRO A 285 -65.28 2.05 18.16
C PRO A 285 -64.93 0.93 19.16
N ALA A 286 -65.56 1.03 20.33
CA ALA A 286 -65.35 0.22 21.54
C ALA A 286 -65.80 -1.25 21.43
N VAL A 287 -65.09 -2.14 22.14
CA VAL A 287 -65.57 -3.48 22.54
C VAL A 287 -65.03 -3.79 23.96
N PRO A 288 -65.81 -4.43 24.88
CA PRO A 288 -65.67 -4.21 26.33
C PRO A 288 -64.78 -5.19 27.10
N GLN A 289 -64.36 -4.73 28.29
CA GLN A 289 -63.59 -5.42 29.32
C GLN A 289 -64.23 -6.72 29.82
N ILE A 290 -63.39 -7.68 30.22
CA ILE A 290 -63.72 -8.72 31.20
C ILE A 290 -62.60 -8.83 32.23
N THR A 291 -62.99 -9.05 33.48
CA THR A 291 -62.25 -8.80 34.73
C THR A 291 -61.66 -10.05 35.40
N ALA A 292 -60.65 -9.78 36.25
CA ALA A 292 -60.25 -10.49 37.50
C ALA A 292 -59.28 -11.70 37.41
N PRO A 293 -58.65 -12.14 38.53
CA PRO A 293 -57.87 -11.40 39.54
C PRO A 293 -56.51 -12.08 39.93
N VAL A 294 -55.78 -11.42 40.83
CA VAL A 294 -54.46 -11.74 41.43
C VAL A 294 -54.48 -12.94 42.39
N GLN A 295 -53.42 -13.77 42.44
CA GLN A 295 -52.93 -14.45 43.68
C GLN A 295 -51.49 -15.03 43.59
N GLN A 296 -50.89 -15.19 44.77
CA GLN A 296 -49.46 -15.27 45.17
C GLN A 296 -48.75 -16.65 45.03
N ALA A 297 -47.41 -16.65 45.12
CA ALA A 297 -46.58 -17.77 45.66
C ALA A 297 -45.13 -17.33 46.03
N PRO A 298 -44.35 -18.10 46.84
CA PRO A 298 -43.63 -17.56 48.02
C PRO A 298 -42.08 -17.71 48.05
N GLN A 299 -41.46 -17.07 49.05
CA GLN A 299 -40.02 -17.05 49.39
C GLN A 299 -39.49 -18.38 49.97
N MET A 300 -38.18 -18.68 49.77
CA MET A 300 -37.39 -19.57 50.63
C MET A 300 -35.95 -19.04 50.84
N VAL A 301 -35.40 -19.50 51.96
CA VAL A 301 -34.28 -19.00 52.79
C VAL A 301 -32.92 -19.62 52.41
N ALA A 302 -31.82 -18.90 52.61
CA ALA A 302 -30.45 -19.44 52.49
C ALA A 302 -29.73 -19.50 53.86
N ALA A 303 -29.06 -20.62 54.13
CA ALA A 303 -28.34 -20.95 55.37
C ALA A 303 -26.87 -20.45 55.40
N PRO A 304 -26.21 -20.36 56.57
CA PRO A 304 -24.89 -19.74 56.72
C PRO A 304 -23.71 -20.72 56.59
N VAL A 305 -22.56 -20.23 56.12
CA VAL A 305 -21.27 -20.97 56.01
C VAL A 305 -20.20 -20.28 56.88
N PRO A 306 -19.26 -21.02 57.52
CA PRO A 306 -18.52 -20.59 58.72
C PRO A 306 -17.27 -19.71 58.49
N SER A 307 -16.86 -19.09 59.58
CA SER A 307 -15.76 -18.15 59.83
C SER A 307 -14.39 -18.46 59.18
N ALA A 308 -13.76 -17.39 58.69
CA ALA A 308 -12.38 -17.34 58.23
C ALA A 308 -11.36 -17.34 59.39
N VAL A 309 -10.26 -18.07 59.21
CA VAL A 309 -9.01 -17.98 59.99
C VAL A 309 -8.08 -16.93 59.34
N PRO A 310 -7.33 -16.13 60.13
CA PRO A 310 -6.46 -15.09 59.58
C PRO A 310 -5.11 -15.67 59.17
N SER A 311 -4.73 -15.50 57.90
CA SER A 311 -3.36 -15.75 57.43
C SER A 311 -2.58 -14.45 57.32
N VAL A 312 -1.34 -14.51 57.80
CA VAL A 312 -0.42 -13.40 58.03
C VAL A 312 0.13 -12.87 56.71
N LYS A 313 0.14 -11.54 56.57
CA LYS A 313 0.65 -10.80 55.42
C LYS A 313 2.19 -10.84 55.37
N ALA A 314 2.75 -11.38 54.29
CA ALA A 314 4.13 -11.13 53.85
C ALA A 314 4.10 -10.02 52.78
N PRO A 315 5.18 -9.22 52.62
CA PRO A 315 5.11 -7.92 51.95
C PRO A 315 4.92 -8.08 50.43
N GLU A 316 3.83 -7.52 49.92
CA GLU A 316 3.61 -7.33 48.48
C GLU A 316 4.68 -6.38 47.94
N THR A 317 5.44 -6.87 46.97
CA THR A 317 6.20 -6.05 46.03
C THR A 317 5.26 -5.06 45.37
N VAL A 318 5.59 -3.76 45.49
CA VAL A 318 4.82 -2.67 44.91
C VAL A 318 4.66 -2.93 43.40
N ALA A 319 3.43 -3.21 42.97
CA ALA A 319 3.07 -3.22 41.56
C ALA A 319 3.37 -1.82 41.00
N ALA A 320 4.13 -1.77 39.91
CA ALA A 320 4.42 -0.52 39.22
C ALA A 320 3.12 0.20 38.88
N ALA A 321 3.07 1.50 39.19
CA ALA A 321 1.97 2.38 38.81
C ALA A 321 1.70 2.28 37.29
N PRO A 322 0.45 2.48 36.83
CA PRO A 322 0.15 2.56 35.41
C PRO A 322 0.98 3.69 34.81
N ALA A 323 1.93 3.32 33.94
CA ALA A 323 2.72 4.30 33.21
C ALA A 323 1.80 5.03 32.23
N ILE A 324 1.85 6.37 32.27
CA ILE A 324 1.28 7.23 31.23
C ILE A 324 1.92 6.80 29.90
N PRO A 325 1.15 6.56 28.81
CA PRO A 325 1.73 6.22 27.52
C PRO A 325 2.72 7.31 27.11
N ASN A 326 3.98 6.92 26.90
CA ASN A 326 4.98 7.85 26.42
C ASN A 326 4.78 8.01 24.89
N PHE A 327 4.07 9.07 24.50
CA PHE A 327 3.79 9.39 23.09
C PHE A 327 5.02 9.88 22.32
N PHE A 328 6.10 10.24 23.03
CA PHE A 328 7.39 10.59 22.44
C PHE A 328 8.33 9.42 22.72
N GLY A 329 8.28 8.43 21.84
CA GLY A 329 8.96 7.13 21.95
C GLY A 329 10.19 7.14 22.85
N GLY A 330 10.17 6.31 23.89
CA GLY A 330 11.40 5.95 24.58
C GLY A 330 12.40 5.44 23.55
N ALA A 331 13.69 5.72 23.75
CA ALA A 331 14.76 5.23 22.89
C ALA A 331 14.58 3.72 22.63
N GLY A 332 14.05 3.35 21.46
CA GLY A 332 13.65 1.96 21.18
C GLY A 332 12.43 1.75 20.27
N ALA A 333 11.70 2.79 19.83
CA ALA A 333 10.69 2.59 18.78
C ALA A 333 11.39 2.33 17.43
N SER A 334 11.40 1.07 16.99
CA SER A 334 11.96 0.65 15.69
C SER A 334 11.21 1.34 14.54
N PRO A 335 11.91 1.72 13.45
CA PRO A 335 11.27 2.33 12.29
C PRO A 335 10.30 1.33 11.63
N SER A 336 9.15 1.83 11.20
CA SER A 336 8.11 1.02 10.54
C SER A 336 8.52 0.66 9.11
N LEU A 337 8.55 -0.63 8.78
CA LEU A 337 8.82 -1.10 7.43
C LEU A 337 7.65 -0.79 6.49
N GLU A 338 6.42 -0.89 6.99
CA GLU A 338 5.23 -0.51 6.22
C GLU A 338 5.30 0.96 5.77
N SER A 339 5.56 1.88 6.70
CA SER A 339 5.72 3.30 6.40
C SER A 339 6.85 3.56 5.41
N HIS A 340 7.98 2.88 5.57
CA HIS A 340 9.10 2.95 4.64
C HIS A 340 8.67 2.50 3.23
N CYS A 341 7.98 1.37 3.10
CA CYS A 341 7.57 0.86 1.80
C CYS A 341 6.50 1.71 1.12
N ASN A 342 5.60 2.35 1.86
CA ASN A 342 4.68 3.33 1.31
C ASN A 342 5.44 4.52 0.69
N LYS A 343 6.50 4.99 1.38
CA LYS A 343 7.36 6.06 0.86
C LYS A 343 8.16 5.62 -0.37
N ILE A 344 8.79 4.44 -0.32
CA ILE A 344 9.60 3.93 -1.43
C ILE A 344 8.74 3.74 -2.68
N ASN A 345 7.55 3.14 -2.56
CA ASN A 345 6.66 2.97 -3.71
C ASN A 345 6.30 4.30 -4.39
N LEU A 346 6.06 5.36 -3.61
CA LEU A 346 5.82 6.71 -4.15
C LEU A 346 7.05 7.28 -4.87
N LEU A 347 8.25 7.06 -4.32
CA LEU A 347 9.50 7.52 -4.94
C LEU A 347 9.81 6.75 -6.23
N THR A 348 9.66 5.43 -6.22
CA THR A 348 9.81 4.57 -7.40
C THR A 348 8.87 5.02 -8.53
N SER A 349 7.61 5.31 -8.21
CA SER A 349 6.65 5.78 -9.20
C SER A 349 7.02 7.17 -9.74
N SER A 350 7.41 8.09 -8.85
CA SER A 350 7.88 9.44 -9.22
C SER A 350 9.15 9.43 -10.08
N ASN A 351 10.01 8.42 -9.91
CA ASN A 351 11.25 8.24 -10.67
C ASN A 351 11.03 7.52 -12.02
N GLY A 352 9.78 7.17 -12.36
CA GLY A 352 9.45 6.52 -13.62
C GLY A 352 9.63 5.00 -13.62
N GLY A 353 9.71 4.38 -12.44
CA GLY A 353 9.81 2.93 -12.27
C GLY A 353 10.98 2.51 -11.39
N PHE A 354 11.15 1.19 -11.27
CA PHE A 354 12.22 0.57 -10.48
C PHE A 354 13.60 0.90 -11.02
N VAL A 355 14.55 1.01 -10.10
CA VAL A 355 15.98 1.05 -10.40
C VAL A 355 16.37 -0.26 -11.10
N THR A 356 17.18 -0.13 -12.15
CA THR A 356 17.73 -1.27 -12.90
C THR A 356 19.23 -1.33 -12.72
N SER A 357 19.85 -2.45 -13.09
CA SER A 357 21.31 -2.59 -13.02
C SER A 357 22.05 -1.48 -13.75
N ASP A 358 21.49 -0.96 -14.85
CA ASP A 358 22.09 0.10 -15.66
C ASP A 358 21.86 1.49 -15.08
N THR A 359 20.72 1.72 -14.44
CA THR A 359 20.33 3.04 -13.90
C THR A 359 20.70 3.24 -12.43
N MET A 360 21.17 2.19 -11.75
CA MET A 360 21.49 2.23 -10.33
C MET A 360 22.68 3.14 -10.03
N THR A 361 22.40 4.26 -9.37
CA THR A 361 23.39 5.20 -8.80
C THR A 361 23.55 5.04 -7.30
N ASP A 362 22.48 4.66 -6.60
CA ASP A 362 22.46 4.44 -5.15
C ASP A 362 22.01 2.99 -4.86
N PRO A 363 22.90 2.13 -4.34
CA PRO A 363 22.56 0.75 -4.04
C PRO A 363 21.56 0.63 -2.87
N ALA A 364 21.52 1.59 -1.94
CA ALA A 364 20.57 1.54 -0.84
C ALA A 364 19.14 1.72 -1.34
N VAL A 365 18.91 2.68 -2.25
CA VAL A 365 17.59 2.88 -2.88
C VAL A 365 17.15 1.63 -3.66
N ALA A 366 18.04 1.06 -4.46
CA ALA A 366 17.73 -0.16 -5.21
C ALA A 366 17.33 -1.31 -4.27
N LEU A 367 18.05 -1.53 -3.18
CA LEU A 367 17.73 -2.57 -2.20
C LEU A 367 16.44 -2.25 -1.41
N SER A 368 16.16 -0.98 -1.07
CA SER A 368 14.88 -0.57 -0.48
C SER A 368 13.69 -0.95 -1.38
N GLU A 369 13.78 -0.66 -2.68
CA GLU A 369 12.75 -1.03 -3.65
C GLU A 369 12.53 -2.55 -3.71
N GLN A 370 13.62 -3.31 -3.72
CA GLN A 370 13.56 -4.77 -3.73
C GLN A 370 13.01 -5.34 -2.42
N MET A 371 13.33 -4.74 -1.26
CA MET A 371 12.76 -5.11 0.03
C MET A 371 11.23 -4.93 0.03
N CYS A 372 10.73 -3.81 -0.49
CA CYS A 372 9.30 -3.54 -0.53
C CYS A 372 8.55 -4.41 -1.54
N LEU A 373 9.22 -4.75 -2.65
CA LEU A 373 8.71 -5.70 -3.61
C LEU A 373 8.61 -7.11 -3.02
N THR A 374 9.67 -7.61 -2.38
CA THR A 374 9.65 -8.94 -1.74
C THR A 374 8.65 -9.03 -0.59
N ARG A 375 8.51 -7.98 0.23
CA ARG A 375 7.44 -7.88 1.24
C ARG A 375 6.05 -8.10 0.63
N THR A 376 5.78 -7.48 -0.52
CA THR A 376 4.49 -7.61 -1.20
C THR A 376 4.23 -9.07 -1.64
N TYR A 377 5.22 -9.74 -2.21
CA TYR A 377 5.11 -11.16 -2.59
C TYR A 377 4.95 -12.08 -1.37
N ALA A 378 5.69 -11.82 -0.30
CA ALA A 378 5.59 -12.58 0.94
C ALA A 378 4.20 -12.49 1.56
N ILE A 379 3.59 -11.29 1.56
CA ILE A 379 2.22 -11.08 2.02
C ILE A 379 1.24 -11.87 1.16
N ALA A 380 1.29 -11.72 -0.17
CA ALA A 380 0.37 -12.39 -1.08
C ALA A 380 0.43 -13.92 -0.97
N ALA A 381 1.64 -14.49 -0.90
CA ALA A 381 1.84 -15.93 -0.76
C ALA A 381 1.27 -16.48 0.57
N GLY A 382 1.45 -15.76 1.68
CA GLY A 382 0.88 -16.17 2.96
C GLY A 382 -0.63 -16.02 3.03
N GLU A 383 -1.22 -15.00 2.40
CA GLU A 383 -2.67 -14.81 2.33
C GLU A 383 -3.37 -15.95 1.57
N GLU A 384 -2.77 -16.45 0.49
CA GLU A 384 -3.27 -17.62 -0.24
C GLU A 384 -3.31 -18.87 0.65
N LEU A 385 -2.30 -19.04 1.51
CA LEU A 385 -2.25 -20.15 2.47
C LEU A 385 -3.24 -19.96 3.62
N MET A 386 -3.37 -18.75 4.15
CA MET A 386 -4.33 -18.42 5.22
C MET A 386 -5.77 -18.71 4.78
N ALA A 387 -6.11 -18.47 3.52
CA ALA A 387 -7.43 -18.80 2.97
C ALA A 387 -7.77 -20.31 3.01
N ARG A 388 -6.75 -21.16 3.17
CA ARG A 388 -6.87 -22.62 3.26
C ARG A 388 -6.87 -23.13 4.70
N VAL A 389 -6.72 -22.26 5.70
CA VAL A 389 -6.75 -22.63 7.12
C VAL A 389 -8.20 -22.60 7.62
N PRO A 390 -8.85 -23.76 7.86
CA PRO A 390 -10.22 -23.77 8.34
C PRO A 390 -10.27 -23.33 9.82
N ASN A 391 -11.42 -22.77 10.21
CA ASN A 391 -11.77 -22.49 11.62
C ASN A 391 -10.86 -21.49 12.36
N MET A 392 -10.11 -20.63 11.65
CA MET A 392 -9.34 -19.54 12.25
C MET A 392 -9.62 -18.22 11.55
N THR A 393 -9.77 -17.14 12.33
CA THR A 393 -9.86 -15.78 11.80
C THR A 393 -8.48 -15.20 11.53
N ALA A 394 -8.37 -14.17 10.69
CA ALA A 394 -7.11 -13.48 10.42
C ALA A 394 -6.47 -12.91 11.71
N ALA A 395 -7.28 -12.43 12.66
CA ALA A 395 -6.80 -11.94 13.95
C ALA A 395 -6.19 -13.07 14.79
N GLN A 396 -6.86 -14.23 14.87
CA GLN A 396 -6.33 -15.40 15.57
C GLN A 396 -5.03 -15.90 14.95
N ILE A 397 -4.93 -15.89 13.62
CA ILE A 397 -3.68 -16.24 12.92
C ILE A 397 -2.58 -15.23 13.28
N GLY A 398 -2.89 -13.93 13.30
CA GLY A 398 -1.97 -12.89 13.72
C GLY A 398 -1.41 -13.11 15.13
N GLU A 399 -2.28 -13.38 16.10
CA GLU A 399 -1.88 -13.68 17.49
C GLU A 399 -0.97 -14.91 17.59
N GLN A 400 -1.30 -15.99 16.88
CA GLN A 400 -0.47 -17.20 16.84
C GLN A 400 0.89 -16.93 16.20
N CYS A 401 0.94 -16.10 15.16
CA CYS A 401 2.18 -15.74 14.50
C CYS A 401 3.05 -14.78 15.31
N ALA A 402 2.46 -13.90 16.11
CA ALA A 402 3.19 -13.08 17.08
C ALA A 402 3.83 -13.96 18.17
N ALA A 403 3.09 -14.95 18.70
CA ALA A 403 3.62 -15.91 19.65
C ALA A 403 4.76 -16.76 19.03
N PHE A 404 4.59 -17.17 17.77
CA PHE A 404 5.62 -17.86 17.00
C PHE A 404 6.88 -17.00 16.83
N GLY A 405 6.73 -15.70 16.55
CA GLY A 405 7.84 -14.74 16.52
C GLY A 405 8.59 -14.65 17.85
N GLN A 406 7.86 -14.61 18.99
CA GLN A 406 8.49 -14.60 20.30
C GLN A 406 9.32 -15.86 20.59
N LEU A 407 8.89 -17.04 20.11
CA LEU A 407 9.68 -18.28 20.22
C LEU A 407 10.99 -18.23 19.44
N LEU A 408 11.04 -17.44 18.36
CA LEU A 408 12.21 -17.31 17.50
C LEU A 408 13.07 -16.08 17.82
N LYS A 409 12.70 -15.28 18.82
CA LYS A 409 13.33 -13.99 19.13
C LYS A 409 14.84 -14.05 19.34
N ASP A 410 15.34 -15.12 19.95
CA ASP A 410 16.79 -15.33 20.14
C ASP A 410 17.50 -15.55 18.80
N ASN A 411 16.87 -16.29 17.87
CA ASN A 411 17.40 -16.49 16.53
C ASN A 411 17.33 -15.20 15.71
N VAL A 412 16.24 -14.44 15.81
CA VAL A 412 16.09 -13.12 15.17
C VAL A 412 17.17 -12.16 15.66
N SER A 413 17.40 -12.08 16.96
CA SER A 413 18.44 -11.24 17.57
C SER A 413 19.84 -11.67 17.10
N ALA A 414 20.06 -12.99 16.95
CA ALA A 414 21.33 -13.52 16.47
C ALA A 414 21.69 -13.05 15.05
N VAL A 415 20.71 -12.74 14.20
CA VAL A 415 20.94 -12.21 12.82
C VAL A 415 21.79 -10.94 12.84
N SER A 416 21.62 -10.10 13.86
CA SER A 416 22.39 -8.84 14.00
C SER A 416 23.77 -9.04 14.64
N LEU A 417 24.02 -10.20 15.24
CA LEU A 417 25.15 -10.44 16.15
C LEU A 417 26.14 -11.49 15.64
N LYS A 418 25.69 -12.41 14.79
CA LYS A 418 26.46 -13.60 14.40
C LYS A 418 26.52 -13.78 12.88
N PRO A 419 27.55 -14.47 12.37
CA PRO A 419 27.59 -14.93 10.98
C PRO A 419 26.39 -15.83 10.65
N ARG A 420 25.98 -15.83 9.38
CA ARG A 420 24.85 -16.61 8.85
C ARG A 420 24.89 -18.07 9.29
N GLU A 421 26.05 -18.72 9.19
CA GLU A 421 26.23 -20.14 9.50
C GLU A 421 25.88 -20.47 10.95
N GLU A 422 26.28 -19.62 11.90
CA GLU A 422 25.95 -19.79 13.32
C GLU A 422 24.47 -19.54 13.61
N VAL A 423 23.87 -18.54 12.94
CA VAL A 423 22.43 -18.29 13.04
C VAL A 423 21.65 -19.52 12.54
N MET A 424 22.03 -20.08 11.39
CA MET A 424 21.36 -21.25 10.81
C MET A 424 21.51 -22.51 11.65
N GLN A 425 22.61 -22.67 12.40
CA GLN A 425 22.75 -23.77 13.37
C GLN A 425 21.73 -23.65 14.52
N GLY A 426 21.52 -22.44 15.03
CA GLY A 426 20.50 -22.16 16.05
C GLY A 426 19.08 -22.47 15.55
N VAL A 427 18.73 -21.98 14.36
CA VAL A 427 17.42 -22.21 13.75
C VAL A 427 17.21 -23.69 13.44
N SER A 428 18.22 -24.40 12.95
CA SER A 428 18.14 -25.85 12.69
C SER A 428 17.88 -26.64 13.97
N SER A 429 18.47 -26.22 15.09
CA SER A 429 18.21 -26.83 16.41
C SER A 429 16.76 -26.60 16.84
N PHE A 430 16.21 -25.40 16.59
CA PHE A 430 14.79 -25.11 16.81
C PHE A 430 13.89 -26.03 15.98
N VAL A 431 14.16 -26.18 14.67
CA VAL A 431 13.39 -27.08 13.77
C VAL A 431 13.31 -28.48 14.34
N VAL A 432 14.45 -29.06 14.74
CA VAL A 432 14.51 -30.42 15.31
C VAL A 432 13.75 -30.51 16.64
N SER A 433 13.87 -29.50 17.50
CA SER A 433 13.22 -29.48 18.82
C SER A 433 11.71 -29.27 18.78
N SER A 434 11.19 -28.68 17.71
CA SER A 434 9.76 -28.31 17.58
C SER A 434 8.82 -29.52 17.54
N GLY A 435 9.31 -30.70 17.12
CA GLY A 435 8.49 -31.90 16.92
C GLY A 435 7.51 -31.81 15.74
N MET A 436 7.54 -30.74 14.95
CA MET A 436 6.66 -30.54 13.78
C MET A 436 7.30 -31.09 12.51
N SER A 437 6.47 -31.47 11.52
CA SER A 437 6.98 -31.88 10.20
C SER A 437 7.56 -30.67 9.43
N PRO A 438 8.60 -30.86 8.61
CA PRO A 438 9.18 -29.78 7.80
C PRO A 438 8.14 -29.08 6.90
N GLN A 439 7.20 -29.81 6.31
CA GLN A 439 6.17 -29.25 5.43
C GLN A 439 5.17 -28.39 6.22
N GLN A 440 4.78 -28.82 7.42
CA GLN A 440 3.91 -28.03 8.29
C GLN A 440 4.61 -26.75 8.74
N LEU A 441 5.88 -26.85 9.14
CA LEU A 441 6.70 -25.69 9.51
C LEU A 441 6.86 -24.71 8.35
N GLU A 442 7.05 -25.19 7.12
CA GLU A 442 7.15 -24.33 5.93
C GLU A 442 5.85 -23.53 5.71
N MET A 443 4.69 -24.19 5.81
CA MET A 443 3.39 -23.52 5.68
C MET A 443 3.15 -22.51 6.80
N THR A 444 3.43 -22.89 8.05
CA THR A 444 3.33 -21.99 9.20
C THR A 444 4.24 -20.77 9.02
N ALA A 445 5.48 -20.98 8.58
CA ALA A 445 6.42 -19.88 8.34
C ALA A 445 5.94 -18.96 7.23
N LYS A 446 5.41 -19.46 6.10
CA LYS A 446 4.86 -18.58 5.04
C LYS A 446 3.66 -17.76 5.51
N ILE A 447 2.77 -18.35 6.30
CA ILE A 447 1.63 -17.65 6.92
C ILE A 447 2.13 -16.58 7.89
N CYS A 448 3.06 -16.92 8.78
CA CYS A 448 3.56 -15.98 9.78
C CYS A 448 4.50 -14.92 9.23
N LEU A 449 5.16 -15.19 8.10
CA LEU A 449 5.88 -14.18 7.33
C LEU A 449 4.93 -13.10 6.81
N SER A 450 3.79 -13.51 6.23
CA SER A 450 2.76 -12.57 5.78
C SER A 450 2.14 -11.80 6.96
N ALA A 451 1.75 -12.50 8.02
CA ALA A 451 1.16 -11.87 9.20
C ALA A 451 2.13 -10.86 9.84
N GLY A 452 3.40 -11.24 10.00
CA GLY A 452 4.44 -10.36 10.53
C GLY A 452 4.64 -9.12 9.69
N TYR A 453 4.75 -9.25 8.37
CA TYR A 453 4.87 -8.08 7.49
C TYR A 453 3.63 -7.18 7.50
N LYS A 454 2.41 -7.73 7.60
CA LYS A 454 1.17 -6.95 7.69
C LYS A 454 1.02 -6.20 9.01
N ALA A 455 1.48 -6.80 10.11
CA ALA A 455 1.39 -6.22 11.45
C ALA A 455 2.64 -5.40 11.82
N ASP A 456 3.61 -5.28 10.92
CA ASP A 456 4.94 -4.71 11.19
C ASP A 456 5.68 -5.39 12.36
N ASP A 457 5.35 -6.66 12.62
CA ASP A 457 6.01 -7.52 13.61
C ASP A 457 7.21 -8.23 12.96
N MET A 458 8.39 -7.64 13.19
CA MET A 458 9.63 -8.13 12.61
C MET A 458 10.17 -9.40 13.27
N ASP A 459 9.80 -9.69 14.52
CA ASP A 459 10.18 -10.96 15.17
C ASP A 459 9.50 -12.11 14.42
N ALA A 460 8.19 -11.96 14.12
CA ALA A 460 7.44 -12.93 13.33
C ALA A 460 7.94 -13.01 11.88
N ALA A 461 8.21 -11.88 11.22
CA ALA A 461 8.65 -11.85 9.83
C ALA A 461 10.06 -12.43 9.65
N ILE A 462 11.06 -11.94 10.40
CA ILE A 462 12.45 -12.40 10.30
C ILE A 462 12.57 -13.85 10.79
N GLY A 463 11.90 -14.21 11.89
CA GLY A 463 11.89 -15.58 12.40
C GLY A 463 11.34 -16.56 11.36
N SER A 464 10.25 -16.20 10.69
CA SER A 464 9.67 -17.01 9.63
C SER A 464 10.59 -17.15 8.42
N ALA A 465 11.25 -16.07 8.00
CA ALA A 465 12.23 -16.12 6.92
C ALA A 465 13.42 -17.03 7.26
N LEU A 466 13.95 -16.95 8.48
CA LEU A 466 15.01 -17.84 8.97
C LEU A 466 14.59 -19.31 8.91
N LEU A 467 13.38 -19.61 9.37
CA LEU A 467 12.85 -20.97 9.34
C LEU A 467 12.72 -21.49 7.90
N LEU A 468 12.22 -20.67 6.96
CA LEU A 468 12.12 -21.04 5.55
C LEU A 468 13.50 -21.37 4.95
N VAL A 469 14.51 -20.56 5.26
CA VAL A 469 15.88 -20.84 4.82
C VAL A 469 16.40 -22.15 5.44
N ALA A 470 16.11 -22.42 6.71
CA ALA A 470 16.51 -23.66 7.38
C ALA A 470 15.84 -24.91 6.78
N LEU A 471 14.62 -24.75 6.28
CA LEU A 471 13.85 -25.81 5.61
C LEU A 471 14.24 -26.00 4.13
N GLY A 472 15.29 -25.32 3.66
CA GLY A 472 15.81 -25.46 2.29
C GLY A 472 15.17 -24.52 1.27
N GLN A 473 14.30 -23.60 1.69
CA GLN A 473 13.74 -22.56 0.82
C GLN A 473 14.73 -21.40 0.68
N ALA A 474 15.90 -21.69 0.11
CA ALA A 474 17.06 -20.79 0.06
C ALA A 474 16.77 -19.38 -0.51
N PRO A 475 15.89 -19.16 -1.50
CA PRO A 475 15.55 -17.82 -1.97
C PRO A 475 15.01 -16.86 -0.90
N TYR A 476 14.41 -17.37 0.18
CA TYR A 476 13.97 -16.52 1.30
C TYR A 476 15.14 -15.87 2.06
N ALA A 477 16.38 -16.31 1.85
CA ALA A 477 17.57 -15.66 2.42
C ALA A 477 17.70 -14.20 1.96
N GLU A 478 17.10 -13.84 0.83
CA GLU A 478 17.08 -12.46 0.34
C GLU A 478 16.43 -11.50 1.36
N LEU A 479 15.38 -11.94 2.06
CA LEU A 479 14.71 -11.13 3.07
C LEU A 479 15.65 -10.76 4.22
N LEU A 480 16.48 -11.72 4.68
CA LEU A 480 17.45 -11.47 5.75
C LEU A 480 18.53 -10.50 5.29
N GLY A 481 18.94 -10.59 4.03
CA GLY A 481 19.80 -9.59 3.39
C GLY A 481 19.21 -8.19 3.48
N HIS A 482 17.93 -8.03 3.09
CA HIS A 482 17.23 -6.75 3.14
C HIS A 482 17.10 -6.20 4.57
N HIS A 483 16.65 -7.01 5.52
CA HIS A 483 16.50 -6.59 6.91
C HIS A 483 17.81 -6.09 7.52
N LEU A 484 18.93 -6.77 7.24
CA LEU A 484 20.26 -6.36 7.69
C LEU A 484 20.81 -5.16 6.92
N SER A 485 20.61 -5.07 5.61
CA SER A 485 21.15 -3.93 4.84
C SER A 485 20.34 -2.65 4.99
N GLN A 486 19.11 -2.74 5.48
CA GLN A 486 18.18 -1.59 5.58
C GLN A 486 17.81 -1.23 7.03
N GLY A 487 18.15 -2.08 8.01
CA GLY A 487 17.98 -1.77 9.43
C GLY A 487 16.55 -1.86 9.96
N PHE A 488 15.69 -2.68 9.34
CA PHE A 488 14.31 -2.89 9.79
C PHE A 488 14.20 -4.23 10.50
N GLY A 489 13.86 -4.23 11.79
CA GLY A 489 13.73 -5.46 12.59
C GLY A 489 15.05 -6.14 12.95
N ALA A 490 16.15 -5.74 12.32
CA ALA A 490 17.52 -6.11 12.63
C ALA A 490 18.37 -4.84 12.67
N THR A 491 19.53 -4.90 13.34
CA THR A 491 20.51 -3.81 13.29
C THR A 491 21.10 -3.74 11.88
N GLU A 492 21.26 -2.52 11.35
CA GLU A 492 21.88 -2.33 10.04
C GLU A 492 23.32 -2.85 10.04
N ARG A 493 23.58 -3.90 9.25
CA ARG A 493 24.84 -4.66 9.17
C ARG A 493 25.06 -5.17 7.75
N VAL A 494 25.52 -4.27 6.88
CA VAL A 494 25.81 -4.56 5.47
C VAL A 494 26.81 -5.70 5.31
N ASP A 495 27.78 -5.80 6.22
CA ASP A 495 28.79 -6.85 6.24
C ASP A 495 28.20 -8.24 6.47
N LEU A 496 27.17 -8.36 7.32
CA LEU A 496 26.44 -9.62 7.53
C LEU A 496 25.40 -9.87 6.44
N ALA A 497 24.80 -8.82 5.86
CA ALA A 497 23.79 -8.93 4.81
C ALA A 497 24.29 -9.64 3.55
N ALA A 498 25.56 -9.42 3.18
CA ALA A 498 26.16 -9.96 1.96
C ALA A 498 26.08 -11.49 1.85
N ALA A 499 26.28 -12.21 2.96
CA ALA A 499 26.21 -13.68 2.98
C ALA A 499 24.79 -14.20 2.71
N TRP A 500 23.77 -13.49 3.20
CA TRP A 500 22.36 -13.82 2.97
C TRP A 500 21.94 -13.58 1.53
N TYR A 501 22.32 -12.44 0.94
CA TYR A 501 22.11 -12.20 -0.48
C TYR A 501 22.81 -13.24 -1.34
N THR A 502 24.07 -13.56 -1.06
CA THR A 502 24.84 -14.56 -1.83
C THR A 502 24.13 -15.90 -1.83
N GLN A 503 23.68 -16.41 -0.67
CA GLN A 503 22.94 -17.66 -0.61
C GLN A 503 21.67 -17.64 -1.47
N ALA A 504 20.87 -16.57 -1.39
CA ALA A 504 19.63 -16.47 -2.16
C ALA A 504 19.91 -16.47 -3.66
N LEU A 505 20.86 -15.64 -4.11
CA LEU A 505 21.17 -15.45 -5.52
C LEU A 505 21.82 -16.70 -6.14
N ASP A 506 22.73 -17.37 -5.41
CA ASP A 506 23.35 -18.62 -5.87
C ASP A 506 22.32 -19.75 -5.99
N ALA A 507 21.31 -19.79 -5.12
CA ALA A 507 20.20 -20.73 -5.23
C ALA A 507 19.38 -20.48 -6.51
N LEU A 508 19.10 -19.23 -6.86
CA LEU A 508 18.39 -18.87 -8.09
C LEU A 508 19.22 -19.23 -9.33
N GLU A 509 20.52 -18.95 -9.32
CA GLU A 509 21.42 -19.26 -10.45
C GLU A 509 21.66 -20.75 -10.65
N SER A 510 21.57 -21.55 -9.58
CA SER A 510 21.60 -23.01 -9.65
C SER A 510 20.26 -23.65 -10.08
N GLY A 511 19.25 -22.83 -10.39
CA GLY A 511 17.98 -23.27 -10.96
C GLY A 511 16.86 -23.46 -9.93
N THR A 512 17.03 -22.99 -8.69
CA THR A 512 15.91 -22.94 -7.73
C THR A 512 14.87 -21.93 -8.21
N PRO A 513 13.57 -22.27 -8.23
CA PRO A 513 12.53 -21.32 -8.62
C PRO A 513 12.52 -20.06 -7.76
N ALA A 514 12.33 -18.90 -8.40
CA ALA A 514 12.19 -17.63 -7.70
C ALA A 514 10.87 -17.60 -6.91
N VAL A 515 10.95 -17.31 -5.60
CA VAL A 515 9.79 -17.15 -4.72
C VAL A 515 9.27 -15.71 -4.69
N PHE A 516 10.11 -14.76 -5.12
CA PHE A 516 9.77 -13.36 -5.30
C PHE A 516 9.93 -13.01 -6.77
N THR A 517 9.03 -12.19 -7.32
CA THR A 517 9.10 -11.67 -8.70
C THR A 517 9.43 -12.75 -9.76
N PRO A 518 8.64 -13.83 -9.86
CA PRO A 518 8.89 -14.86 -10.86
C PRO A 518 8.81 -14.25 -12.27
N GLY A 519 9.80 -14.55 -13.12
CA GLY A 519 9.87 -14.06 -14.50
C GLY A 519 10.70 -12.78 -14.70
N GLN A 520 11.42 -12.29 -13.68
CA GLN A 520 12.35 -11.15 -13.78
C GLN A 520 13.81 -11.58 -13.53
N PRO A 521 14.46 -12.27 -14.49
CA PRO A 521 15.84 -12.77 -14.31
C PRO A 521 16.87 -11.64 -14.12
N GLU A 522 16.61 -10.44 -14.64
CA GLU A 522 17.48 -9.25 -14.50
C GLU A 522 17.63 -8.77 -13.06
N ARG A 523 16.66 -9.11 -12.19
CA ARG A 523 16.64 -8.70 -10.78
C ARG A 523 17.77 -9.31 -9.97
N THR A 524 18.14 -10.56 -10.25
CA THR A 524 19.26 -11.23 -9.57
C THR A 524 20.55 -10.46 -9.78
N ALA A 525 20.79 -9.98 -11.01
CA ALA A 525 21.96 -9.16 -11.32
C ALA A 525 21.92 -7.79 -10.63
N LEU A 526 20.75 -7.16 -10.53
CA LEU A 526 20.57 -5.89 -9.81
C LEU A 526 20.92 -6.04 -8.32
N ILE A 527 20.35 -7.03 -7.64
CA ILE A 527 20.58 -7.26 -6.20
C ILE A 527 22.04 -7.61 -5.94
N ARG A 528 22.65 -8.43 -6.80
CA ARG A 528 24.08 -8.75 -6.72
C ARG A 528 24.92 -7.48 -6.81
N LYS A 529 24.69 -6.65 -7.83
CA LYS A 529 25.42 -5.40 -8.03
C LYS A 529 25.21 -4.45 -6.83
N ALA A 530 23.97 -4.29 -6.38
CA ALA A 530 23.62 -3.38 -5.29
C ALA A 530 24.26 -3.80 -3.97
N SER A 531 24.14 -5.08 -3.59
CA SER A 531 24.72 -5.62 -2.36
C SER A 531 26.25 -5.54 -2.33
N MET A 532 26.93 -5.80 -3.45
CA MET A 532 28.38 -5.63 -3.57
C MET A 532 28.79 -4.17 -3.39
N MET A 533 28.12 -3.25 -4.11
CA MET A 533 28.39 -1.81 -4.00
C MET A 533 28.15 -1.28 -2.58
N LEU A 534 27.08 -1.73 -1.91
CA LEU A 534 26.77 -1.31 -0.55
C LEU A 534 27.84 -1.78 0.45
N ASN A 535 28.39 -2.99 0.26
CA ASN A 535 29.45 -3.54 1.11
C ASN A 535 30.85 -2.98 0.82
N GLY A 536 30.96 -1.97 -0.07
CA GLY A 536 32.24 -1.41 -0.51
C GLY A 536 33.10 -2.40 -1.31
N ALA A 537 32.53 -3.52 -1.74
CA ALA A 537 33.18 -4.44 -2.66
C ALA A 537 33.09 -3.85 -4.07
N ALA A 538 34.24 -3.64 -4.72
CA ALA A 538 34.24 -3.27 -6.13
C ALA A 538 33.49 -4.36 -6.92
N PRO A 539 32.56 -4.00 -7.84
CA PRO A 539 31.99 -5.01 -8.73
C PRO A 539 33.17 -5.71 -9.41
N ALA A 540 33.20 -7.03 -9.35
CA ALA A 540 34.18 -7.78 -10.12
C ALA A 540 34.02 -7.33 -11.57
N ALA A 541 35.03 -6.63 -12.10
CA ALA A 541 35.10 -6.35 -13.53
C ALA A 541 34.89 -7.69 -14.22
N GLU A 542 33.93 -7.75 -15.15
CA GLU A 542 33.65 -8.95 -15.93
C GLU A 542 34.98 -9.55 -16.38
N GLY A 543 35.36 -10.64 -15.70
CA GLY A 543 36.63 -11.28 -15.88
C GLY A 543 36.67 -11.74 -17.32
N SER A 544 37.53 -11.10 -18.10
CA SER A 544 37.92 -11.55 -19.42
C SER A 544 38.18 -13.06 -19.31
N ALA A 545 37.35 -13.85 -19.99
CA ALA A 545 37.47 -15.29 -20.00
C ALA A 545 38.92 -15.66 -20.34
N ILE A 546 39.63 -16.26 -19.38
CA ILE A 546 40.95 -16.80 -19.63
C ILE A 546 40.75 -17.98 -20.60
N PRO A 547 41.36 -17.96 -21.80
CA PRO A 547 41.20 -19.06 -22.73
C PRO A 547 41.81 -20.33 -22.14
N VAL A 548 40.98 -21.36 -21.98
CA VAL A 548 41.43 -22.71 -21.62
C VAL A 548 42.05 -23.34 -22.88
N PHE A 549 43.38 -23.48 -22.89
CA PHE A 549 44.05 -24.26 -23.91
C PHE A 549 43.84 -25.75 -23.63
N THR A 550 43.11 -26.44 -24.51
CA THR A 550 43.05 -27.90 -24.52
C THR A 550 44.30 -28.44 -25.22
N LEU A 551 45.17 -29.11 -24.46
CA LEU A 551 46.24 -29.93 -25.03
C LEU A 551 45.62 -31.24 -25.56
N SER A 552 45.53 -31.36 -26.88
CA SER A 552 45.25 -32.63 -27.55
C SER A 552 46.50 -33.51 -27.49
N LYS A 553 46.33 -34.79 -27.12
CA LYS A 553 47.38 -35.81 -27.25
C LYS A 553 47.55 -36.25 -28.70
#